data_AF-J0R6L8-F1
#
_entry.id   AF-J0R6L8-F1
#
_cell.length_a   1.000
_cell.length_b   1.000
_cell.length_c   1.000
_cell.angle_alpha   90.00
_cell.angle_beta   90.00
_cell.angle_gamma   90.00
#
_symmetry.space_group_name_H-M   'P 1'
#
loop_
_entity.id
_entity.type
_entity.pdbx_description
1 polymer ?
#
loop_
_entity_poly.entity_id
_entity_poly.type
_entity_poly.pdbx_seq_one_letter_code
_entity_poly.pdbx_strand_id
1 'polypeptide(L)'
;MGSSILTNRSAITVLQTLYTIDSNLDKSKDHVSTGLRINSAADNTAYWSISSMMRHDSNTMSAVIDAINLGKEQVSIAATAVDLTKEALDDIQKSMISVHEKSGGDIAKLQESMKANMKNISNAV
;
A
#
# COMPACT_ATOMS: atom_id res chain seq x y z
N MET A 1 55.97 23.49 38.35
CA MET A 1 55.56 22.07 38.21
C MET A 1 56.40 21.48 37.09
N GLY A 2 57.40 20.69 37.45
CA GLY A 2 58.53 20.33 36.58
C GLY A 2 58.16 19.38 35.45
N SER A 3 58.79 19.59 34.30
CA SER A 3 58.81 18.65 33.18
C SER A 3 59.50 17.36 33.64
N SER A 4 58.72 16.34 33.99
CA SER A 4 59.23 14.98 34.16
C SER A 4 59.60 14.42 32.78
N ILE A 5 60.84 13.96 32.62
CA ILE A 5 61.30 13.29 31.39
C ILE A 5 60.56 11.97 31.16
N LEU A 6 60.10 11.33 32.25
CA LEU A 6 59.46 10.01 32.22
C LEU A 6 57.93 10.08 32.02
N THR A 7 57.29 11.22 32.28
CA THR A 7 55.83 11.35 32.14
C THR A 7 55.47 12.71 31.57
N ASN A 8 55.18 12.72 30.27
CA ASN A 8 54.72 13.92 29.57
C ASN A 8 53.19 14.06 29.70
N ARG A 9 52.76 14.88 30.67
CA ARG A 9 51.32 15.13 30.92
C ARG A 9 50.63 15.77 29.71
N SER A 10 51.33 16.62 28.95
CA SER A 10 50.79 17.23 27.73
C SER A 10 50.50 16.18 26.65
N ALA A 11 51.37 15.19 26.49
CA ALA A 11 51.16 14.09 25.56
C ALA A 11 49.96 13.20 25.97
N ILE A 12 49.76 12.96 27.27
CA ILE A 12 48.60 12.21 27.77
C ILE A 12 47.29 12.98 27.50
N THR A 13 47.28 14.30 27.69
CA THR A 13 46.10 15.13 27.37
C THR A 13 45.80 15.13 25.88
N VAL A 14 46.81 15.26 25.03
CA VAL A 14 46.64 15.15 23.56
C VAL A 14 46.13 13.77 23.17
N LEU A 15 46.62 12.70 23.80
CA LEU A 15 46.14 11.35 23.54
C LEU A 15 44.66 11.17 23.91
N GLN A 16 44.21 11.74 25.04
CA GLN A 16 42.78 11.77 25.40
C GLN A 16 41.93 12.55 24.40
N THR A 17 42.44 13.68 23.89
CA THR A 17 41.79 14.42 22.81
C THR A 17 41.74 13.60 21.52
N LEU A 18 42.81 12.90 21.14
CA LEU A 18 42.85 12.02 19.98
C LEU A 18 41.83 10.89 20.08
N TYR A 19 41.73 10.20 21.22
CA TYR A 19 40.69 9.17 21.42
C TYR A 19 39.27 9.73 21.31
N THR A 20 39.06 10.97 21.78
CA THR A 20 37.76 11.64 21.65
C THR A 20 37.45 11.97 20.19
N ILE A 21 38.45 12.45 19.43
CA ILE A 21 38.31 12.73 17.99
C ILE A 21 38.01 11.45 17.22
N ASP A 22 38.73 10.37 17.50
CA ASP A 22 38.57 9.07 16.84
C ASP A 22 37.16 8.50 17.07
N SER A 23 36.68 8.52 18.31
CA SER A 23 35.31 8.09 18.64
C SER A 23 34.23 8.94 17.96
N ASN A 24 34.44 10.26 17.85
CA ASN A 24 33.51 11.14 17.13
C ASN A 24 33.56 10.90 15.61
N LEU A 25 34.74 10.60 15.07
CA LEU A 25 34.91 10.28 13.65
C LEU A 25 34.19 8.98 13.29
N ASP A 26 34.28 7.95 14.13
CA ASP A 26 33.60 6.68 13.88
C ASP A 26 32.08 6.84 13.91
N LYS A 27 31.52 7.61 14.86
CA LYS A 27 30.09 7.96 14.85
C LYS A 27 29.68 8.69 13.57
N SER A 28 30.50 9.64 13.11
CA SER A 28 30.25 10.36 11.86
C SER A 28 30.26 9.42 10.65
N LYS A 29 31.24 8.50 10.58
CA LYS A 29 31.31 7.46 9.55
C LYS A 29 30.07 6.57 9.57
N ASP A 30 29.60 6.17 10.75
CA ASP A 30 28.39 5.34 10.90
C ASP A 30 27.14 6.08 10.40
N HIS A 31 27.00 7.37 10.72
CA HIS A 31 25.91 8.19 10.20
C HIS A 31 25.98 8.37 8.68
N VAL A 32 27.18 8.57 8.11
CA VAL A 32 27.37 8.68 6.66
C VAL A 32 27.08 7.35 5.96
N SER A 33 27.52 6.23 6.53
CA SER A 33 27.33 4.90 5.96
C SER A 33 25.87 4.43 6.01
N THR A 34 25.14 4.77 7.07
CA THR A 34 23.75 4.36 7.27
C THR A 34 22.75 5.38 6.72
N GLY A 35 23.17 6.64 6.57
CA GLY A 35 22.28 7.77 6.32
C GLY A 35 21.36 8.11 7.50
N LEU A 36 21.52 7.46 8.66
CA LEU A 36 20.65 7.60 9.82
C LEU A 36 21.38 8.30 10.95
N ARG A 37 20.77 9.38 11.46
CA ARG A 37 21.25 10.06 12.68
C ARG A 37 21.07 9.19 13.94
N ILE A 38 20.15 8.24 13.93
CA ILE A 38 19.88 7.31 15.04
C ILE A 38 19.86 5.92 14.42
N ASN A 39 20.93 5.15 14.65
CA ASN A 39 21.08 3.83 14.05
C ASN A 39 20.49 2.75 14.98
N SER A 40 20.73 2.89 16.29
CA SER A 40 20.33 1.93 17.31
C SER A 40 19.43 2.55 18.39
N ALA A 41 18.72 1.68 19.13
CA ALA A 41 17.93 2.09 20.29
C ALA A 41 18.78 2.71 21.42
N ALA A 42 20.09 2.43 21.44
CA ALA A 42 21.04 2.97 22.39
C ALA A 42 21.42 4.44 22.08
N ASP A 43 21.34 4.86 20.81
CA ASP A 43 21.67 6.24 20.42
C ASP A 43 20.59 7.23 20.86
N ASN A 44 19.32 6.82 20.77
CA ASN A 44 18.17 7.54 21.32
C ASN A 44 16.92 6.67 21.34
N THR A 45 16.57 6.10 22.50
CA THR A 45 15.47 5.11 22.59
C THR A 45 14.11 5.69 22.22
N ALA A 46 13.82 6.94 22.60
CA ALA A 46 12.53 7.57 22.32
C ALA A 46 12.34 7.84 20.82
N TYR A 47 13.31 8.49 20.18
CA TYR A 47 13.25 8.77 18.75
C TYR A 47 13.39 7.50 17.90
N TRP A 48 14.20 6.53 18.33
CA TRP A 48 14.28 5.23 17.67
C TRP A 48 12.94 4.50 17.72
N SER A 49 12.26 4.47 18.87
CA SER A 49 10.94 3.82 19.03
C SER A 49 9.87 4.51 18.19
N ILE A 50 9.82 5.84 18.17
CA ILE A 50 8.89 6.60 17.32
C ILE A 50 9.18 6.32 15.85
N SER A 51 10.45 6.38 15.42
CA SER A 51 10.83 6.10 14.03
C SER A 51 10.54 4.66 13.60
N SER A 52 10.68 3.70 14.51
CA SER A 52 10.38 2.29 14.26
C SER A 52 8.87 2.07 14.16
N MET A 53 8.08 2.71 15.02
CA MET A 53 6.63 2.72 14.91
C MET A 53 6.20 3.36 13.58
N MET A 54 6.75 4.51 13.20
CA MET A 54 6.44 5.15 11.92
C MET A 54 6.79 4.26 10.71
N ARG A 55 7.91 3.53 10.75
CA ARG A 55 8.26 2.54 9.72
C ARG A 55 7.26 1.39 9.67
N HIS A 56 6.85 0.88 10.83
CA HIS A 56 5.82 -0.15 10.93
C HIS A 56 4.47 0.34 10.38
N ASP A 57 4.08 1.56 10.74
CA ASP A 57 2.85 2.20 10.27
C ASP A 57 2.88 2.40 8.76
N SER A 58 4.02 2.81 8.19
CA SER A 58 4.19 2.91 6.74
C SER A 58 3.96 1.58 6.03
N ASN A 59 4.53 0.49 6.54
CA ASN A 59 4.35 -0.85 5.95
C ASN A 59 2.91 -1.33 6.07
N THR A 60 2.28 -1.08 7.22
CA THR A 60 0.87 -1.42 7.46
C THR A 60 -0.04 -0.63 6.52
N MET A 61 0.25 0.66 6.31
CA MET A 61 -0.50 1.52 5.40
C MET A 61 -0.41 1.02 3.96
N SER A 62 0.74 0.52 3.50
CA SER A 62 0.85 -0.11 2.17
C SER A 62 -0.11 -1.29 2.02
N ALA A 63 -0.18 -2.18 3.01
CA ALA A 63 -1.12 -3.30 2.98
C ALA A 63 -2.59 -2.86 2.99
N VAL A 64 -2.92 -1.79 3.73
CA VAL A 64 -4.26 -1.20 3.72
C VAL A 64 -4.61 -0.60 2.36
N ILE A 65 -3.65 0.08 1.71
CA ILE A 65 -3.83 0.64 0.37
C ILE A 65 -4.10 -0.48 -0.65
N ASP A 66 -3.36 -1.59 -0.57
CA ASP A 66 -3.58 -2.74 -1.44
C ASP A 66 -4.98 -3.34 -1.25
N ALA A 67 -5.44 -3.47 0.00
CA ALA A 67 -6.79 -3.93 0.31
C ALA A 67 -7.87 -2.97 -0.22
N ILE A 68 -7.66 -1.65 -0.12
CA ILE A 68 -8.57 -0.64 -0.68
C ILE A 68 -8.59 -0.71 -2.21
N ASN A 69 -7.44 -0.90 -2.86
CA ASN A 69 -7.36 -1.02 -4.30
C ASN A 69 -8.10 -2.28 -4.79
N LEU A 70 -7.93 -3.41 -4.11
CA LEU A 70 -8.67 -4.62 -4.39
C LEU A 70 -10.18 -4.42 -4.18
N GLY A 71 -10.58 -3.76 -3.09
CA GLY A 71 -11.99 -3.42 -2.83
C GLY A 71 -12.58 -2.51 -3.90
N LYS A 72 -11.81 -1.54 -4.39
CA LYS A 72 -12.21 -0.66 -5.50
C LYS A 72 -12.41 -1.45 -6.79
N GLU A 73 -11.51 -2.38 -7.11
CA GLU A 73 -11.64 -3.25 -8.27
C GLU A 73 -12.90 -4.13 -8.16
N GLN A 74 -13.14 -4.73 -6.99
CA GLN A 74 -14.35 -5.52 -6.74
C GLN A 74 -15.63 -4.68 -6.92
N VAL A 75 -15.65 -3.45 -6.41
CA VAL A 75 -16.78 -2.52 -6.61
C VAL A 75 -16.94 -2.15 -8.08
N SER A 76 -15.85 -1.95 -8.81
CA SER A 76 -15.88 -1.68 -10.24
C SER A 76 -16.48 -2.85 -11.03
N ILE A 77 -16.07 -4.09 -10.71
CA ILE A 77 -16.63 -5.30 -11.32
C ILE A 77 -18.13 -5.38 -11.02
N ALA A 78 -18.54 -5.16 -9.77
CA ALA A 78 -19.93 -5.15 -9.37
C ALA A 78 -20.75 -4.07 -10.12
N ALA A 79 -20.18 -2.87 -10.31
CA ALA A 79 -20.82 -1.81 -11.09
C ALA A 79 -21.02 -2.22 -12.56
N THR A 80 -20.00 -2.81 -13.19
CA THR A 80 -20.11 -3.34 -14.56
C THR A 80 -21.15 -4.46 -14.66
N ALA A 81 -21.23 -5.36 -13.67
CA ALA A 81 -22.25 -6.41 -13.62
C ALA A 81 -23.67 -5.83 -13.52
N VAL A 82 -23.85 -4.77 -12.73
CA VAL A 82 -25.13 -4.05 -12.61
C VAL A 82 -25.51 -3.38 -13.94
N ASP A 83 -24.56 -2.75 -14.63
CA ASP A 83 -24.81 -2.11 -15.93
C ASP A 83 -25.22 -3.16 -16.99
N LEU A 84 -24.52 -4.29 -17.07
CA LEU A 84 -24.90 -5.41 -17.95
C LEU A 84 -26.29 -5.96 -17.63
N THR A 85 -26.62 -6.06 -16.34
CA THR A 85 -27.94 -6.51 -15.89
C THR A 85 -29.04 -5.54 -16.32
N LYS A 86 -28.77 -4.24 -16.23
CA LYS A 86 -29.68 -3.19 -16.69
C LYS A 86 -29.91 -3.25 -18.20
N GLU A 87 -28.85 -3.40 -19.00
CA GLU A 87 -28.98 -3.53 -20.46
C GLU A 87 -29.82 -4.75 -20.84
N ALA A 88 -29.60 -5.90 -20.19
CA ALA A 88 -30.38 -7.11 -20.42
C ALA A 88 -31.87 -6.93 -20.05
N LEU A 89 -32.17 -6.19 -18.98
CA LEU A 89 -33.54 -5.83 -18.58
C LEU A 89 -34.21 -4.88 -19.59
N ASP A 90 -33.49 -3.87 -20.07
CA ASP A 90 -34.00 -2.95 -21.10
C ASP A 90 -34.35 -3.70 -22.40
N ASP A 91 -33.52 -4.68 -22.79
CA ASP A 91 -33.79 -5.49 -23.97
C ASP A 91 -34.95 -6.48 -23.78
N ILE A 92 -35.15 -6.99 -22.56
CA ILE A 92 -36.36 -7.76 -22.20
C ILE A 92 -37.60 -6.85 -22.31
N GLN A 93 -37.53 -5.61 -21.83
CA GLN A 93 -38.65 -4.67 -21.91
C GLN A 93 -38.99 -4.31 -23.36
N LYS A 94 -37.99 -4.02 -24.21
CA LYS A 94 -38.20 -3.79 -25.65
C LYS A 94 -38.83 -5.02 -26.33
N SER A 95 -38.31 -6.20 -26.01
CA SER A 95 -38.83 -7.48 -26.50
C SER A 95 -40.31 -7.63 -26.13
N MET A 96 -40.70 -7.34 -24.88
CA MET A 96 -42.08 -7.42 -24.41
C MET A 96 -43.01 -6.43 -25.10
N ILE A 97 -42.58 -5.20 -25.34
CA ILE A 97 -43.38 -4.20 -26.06
C ILE A 97 -43.58 -4.63 -27.53
N SER A 98 -42.57 -5.22 -28.16
CA SER A 98 -42.65 -5.69 -29.56
C SER A 98 -43.63 -6.86 -29.77
N VAL A 99 -44.08 -7.53 -28.71
CA VAL A 99 -45.08 -8.61 -28.77
C VAL A 99 -46.42 -8.10 -29.30
N HIS A 100 -46.75 -6.82 -29.09
CA HIS A 100 -48.04 -6.26 -29.53
C HIS A 100 -48.26 -6.25 -31.05
N GLU A 101 -47.19 -6.33 -31.86
CA GLU A 101 -47.26 -6.26 -33.33
C GLU A 101 -47.03 -7.60 -34.04
N LYS A 102 -46.80 -8.72 -33.32
CA LYS A 102 -46.27 -9.95 -33.91
C LYS A 102 -47.13 -11.21 -33.72
N SER A 103 -47.04 -12.12 -34.68
CA SER A 103 -47.79 -13.39 -34.74
C SER A 103 -47.25 -14.45 -33.75
N GLY A 104 -48.04 -15.46 -33.39
CA GLY A 104 -47.71 -16.44 -32.33
C GLY A 104 -46.35 -17.17 -32.47
N GLY A 105 -45.80 -17.31 -33.67
CA GLY A 105 -44.46 -17.88 -33.90
C GLY A 105 -43.30 -16.95 -33.51
N ASP A 106 -43.49 -15.63 -33.61
CA ASP A 106 -42.51 -14.63 -33.19
C ASP A 106 -42.47 -14.48 -31.67
N ILE A 107 -43.60 -14.72 -31.00
CA ILE A 107 -43.70 -14.70 -29.53
C ILE A 107 -42.82 -15.81 -28.92
N ALA A 108 -42.74 -16.99 -29.56
CA ALA A 108 -41.88 -18.08 -29.10
C ALA A 108 -40.39 -17.73 -29.19
N LYS A 109 -39.94 -17.09 -30.29
CA LYS A 109 -38.56 -16.60 -30.43
C LYS A 109 -38.23 -15.50 -29.42
N LEU A 110 -39.18 -14.59 -29.17
CA LEU A 110 -39.05 -13.56 -28.14
C LEU A 110 -38.90 -14.16 -26.73
N GLN A 111 -39.66 -15.21 -26.41
CA GLN A 111 -39.51 -15.95 -25.15
C GLN A 111 -38.13 -16.61 -25.01
N GLU A 112 -37.60 -17.14 -26.11
CA GLU A 112 -36.27 -17.76 -26.13
C GLU A 112 -35.17 -16.71 -25.89
N SER A 113 -35.26 -15.54 -26.53
CA SER A 113 -34.37 -14.39 -26.29
C SER A 113 -34.47 -13.87 -24.85
N MET A 114 -35.68 -13.77 -24.28
CA MET A 114 -35.85 -13.36 -22.88
C MET A 114 -35.20 -14.36 -21.91
N LYS A 115 -35.35 -15.68 -22.15
CA LYS A 115 -34.65 -16.72 -21.37
C LYS A 115 -33.13 -16.62 -21.47
N ALA A 116 -32.61 -16.33 -22.65
CA ALA A 116 -31.18 -16.14 -22.87
C ALA A 116 -30.65 -14.93 -22.09
N ASN A 117 -31.35 -13.79 -22.13
CA ASN A 117 -30.98 -12.60 -21.36
C ASN A 117 -31.06 -12.82 -19.85
N MET A 118 -32.07 -13.56 -19.36
CA MET A 118 -32.12 -13.96 -17.95
C MET A 118 -30.94 -14.84 -17.53
N LYS A 119 -30.48 -15.74 -18.41
CA LYS A 119 -29.29 -16.57 -18.16
C LYS A 119 -28.02 -15.71 -18.13
N ASN A 120 -27.92 -14.69 -18.98
CA ASN A 120 -26.79 -13.76 -18.98
C ASN A 120 -26.73 -12.95 -17.68
N ILE A 121 -27.87 -12.47 -17.17
CA ILE A 121 -27.95 -11.81 -15.85
C ILE A 121 -27.47 -12.75 -14.74
N SER A 122 -27.89 -14.01 -14.78
CA SER A 122 -27.47 -15.02 -13.80
C SER A 122 -25.98 -15.37 -13.86
N ASN A 123 -25.30 -15.08 -14.97
CA ASN A 123 -23.86 -15.31 -15.14
C ASN A 123 -23.02 -14.06 -14.86
N ALA A 124 -23.64 -12.87 -14.86
CA ALA A 124 -22.99 -11.60 -14.56
C ALA A 124 -22.87 -11.35 -13.05
N VAL A 125 -23.68 -12.04 -12.25
CA VAL A 125 -23.63 -12.11 -10.77
C VAL A 125 -22.90 -13.38 -10.36
#